data_AF-A0A957IZY3-F1
#
_entry.id   AF-A0A957IZY3-F1
#
_cell.length_a   1.000
_cell.length_b   1.000
_cell.length_c   1.000
_cell.angle_alpha   90.00
_cell.angle_beta   90.00
_cell.angle_gamma   90.00
#
_symmetry.space_group_name_H-M   'P 1'
#
loop_
_entity.id
_entity.type
_entity.pdbx_description
1 polymer ?
#
loop_
_entity_poly.entity_id
_entity_poly.type
_entity_poly.pdbx_seq_one_letter_code
_entity_poly.pdbx_strand_id
1 'polypeptide(L)'
;MVEPDSSFTVFTDAPSLRRRLLSGSFQLLFWLFFHPTAWRSHLALVAPELRPNFCLADLGWPQWRSRDVWRLLLMSFLAWPLVAGGLIALGLWLAGQPGSVILLGIIVGLAVGTIASAAAGFAGSIVVGTAVGLAVSVVIGVGGMLAFGTVDSLVFTSPQLPVDLVAGTILGLAAGLAGGLGFGVAAGVAGSGARLQPGDSLLRQVGGVLAGVGIGAAAGRLSNLATGQLTIGMIVGIPFGVAVWLRTRRWGYSLLTGWLVAVAGSLTHVGDVTLGAGMLELLAVTAILASLFTLPYVLAERIAGPWAGAMAGALGAGSGFFLFTYPEQSFVPILLFSMAGVLLGLTLAWWRPVVMYPLLLLWNGLLLRLDERRVVQGRRSLLRLHSAFWDEAQRLRLLGLERHLLLVLTEQPAIGLAAMEYLSIGRQRWAVQQVQIELDARQLAACDSVQAIAGAHQRVVAGELAGPASALLRSFNRVSQDVDAALQQESLFNRRLTLSTVEDRLNRLLRELTSSNEPYADRFQPIAAGWRHVLAQATQRLAEETELRQEIDSPYIIGVPLTEAQEIFIGRTDISSRIEQLLLDRRRPPLLLYGQRRVGKTSLLNNLGRQRFEE
;
A
#
# COMPACT_ATOMS: atom_id res chain seq x y z
N MET A 1 30.80 -8.05 -21.24
CA MET A 1 29.66 -7.21 -20.78
C MET A 1 28.73 -8.14 -20.05
N VAL A 2 28.71 -8.05 -18.72
CA VAL A 2 27.90 -8.90 -17.85
C VAL A 2 26.46 -8.43 -17.98
N GLU A 3 25.55 -9.30 -18.44
CA GLU A 3 24.11 -9.04 -18.39
C GLU A 3 23.74 -8.74 -16.93
N PRO A 4 23.05 -7.62 -16.65
CA PRO A 4 22.58 -7.35 -15.30
C PRO A 4 21.58 -8.43 -14.90
N ASP A 5 21.85 -9.04 -13.75
CA ASP A 5 21.14 -10.19 -13.20
C ASP A 5 19.61 -10.01 -13.24
N SER A 6 18.93 -10.91 -13.96
CA SER A 6 17.46 -10.88 -14.18
C SER A 6 16.60 -11.03 -12.92
N SER A 7 17.22 -11.18 -11.74
CA SER A 7 16.59 -11.34 -10.42
C SER A 7 15.96 -10.06 -9.87
N PHE A 8 16.42 -8.86 -10.28
CA PHE A 8 15.85 -7.58 -9.84
C PHE A 8 14.50 -7.25 -10.50
N THR A 9 14.12 -7.93 -11.59
CA THR A 9 12.87 -7.67 -12.33
C THR A 9 11.66 -8.44 -11.78
N VAL A 10 11.86 -9.21 -10.72
CA VAL A 10 10.91 -10.24 -10.26
C VAL A 10 9.74 -9.63 -9.48
N PHE A 11 10.04 -8.64 -8.63
CA PHE A 11 9.07 -7.90 -7.82
C PHE A 11 9.18 -6.42 -8.21
N THR A 12 8.18 -5.93 -8.92
CA THR A 12 8.19 -4.55 -9.45
C THR A 12 6.79 -3.96 -9.39
N ASP A 13 6.73 -2.66 -9.11
CA ASP A 13 5.53 -1.85 -9.25
C ASP A 13 5.17 -1.57 -10.72
N ALA A 14 5.89 -2.14 -11.70
CA ALA A 14 5.64 -2.00 -13.14
C ALA A 14 5.38 -3.36 -13.84
N PRO A 15 4.39 -4.15 -13.42
CA PRO A 15 4.05 -5.39 -14.10
C PRO A 15 3.58 -5.12 -15.54
N SER A 16 4.02 -5.96 -16.49
CA SER A 16 3.58 -5.83 -17.89
C SER A 16 2.09 -6.13 -18.06
N LEU A 17 1.42 -5.34 -18.90
CA LEU A 17 0.02 -5.54 -19.24
C LEU A 17 -0.13 -6.78 -20.15
N ARG A 18 -1.08 -7.66 -19.82
CA ARG A 18 -1.32 -8.87 -20.61
C ARG A 18 -1.73 -8.55 -22.05
N ARG A 19 -1.28 -9.39 -22.98
CA ARG A 19 -1.51 -9.20 -24.41
C ARG A 19 -2.98 -9.35 -24.82
N ARG A 20 -3.75 -10.21 -24.16
CA ARG A 20 -5.17 -10.46 -24.49
C ARG A 20 -6.07 -9.38 -23.89
N LEU A 21 -7.01 -8.87 -24.69
CA LEU A 21 -7.95 -7.79 -24.34
C LEU A 21 -8.68 -8.03 -23.01
N LEU A 22 -9.38 -9.17 -22.88
CA LEU A 22 -10.15 -9.47 -21.67
C LEU A 22 -9.25 -9.58 -20.43
N SER A 23 -8.16 -10.36 -20.50
CA SER A 23 -7.28 -10.53 -19.34
C SER A 23 -6.56 -9.24 -18.95
N GLY A 24 -6.19 -8.40 -19.92
CA GLY A 24 -5.59 -7.09 -19.67
C GLY A 24 -6.61 -6.14 -19.05
N SER A 25 -7.86 -6.20 -19.49
CA SER A 25 -8.97 -5.42 -18.93
C SER A 25 -9.25 -5.74 -17.46
N PHE A 26 -9.32 -7.02 -17.10
CA PHE A 26 -9.42 -7.44 -15.69
C PHE A 26 -8.17 -7.04 -14.88
N GLN A 27 -6.99 -7.09 -15.49
CA GLN A 27 -5.75 -6.66 -14.85
C GLN A 27 -5.74 -5.15 -14.57
N LEU A 28 -6.22 -4.31 -15.49
CA LEU A 28 -6.38 -2.87 -15.27
C LEU A 28 -7.37 -2.59 -14.15
N LEU A 29 -8.55 -3.23 -14.19
CA LEU A 29 -9.55 -3.08 -13.13
C LEU A 29 -8.96 -3.47 -11.77
N PHE A 30 -8.21 -4.57 -11.72
CA PHE A 30 -7.51 -5.01 -10.52
C PHE A 30 -6.47 -3.99 -10.03
N TRP A 31 -5.66 -3.39 -10.93
CA TRP A 31 -4.71 -2.34 -10.56
C TRP A 31 -5.40 -1.12 -9.98
N LEU A 32 -6.52 -0.68 -10.55
CA LEU A 32 -7.26 0.48 -10.03
C LEU A 32 -7.74 0.31 -8.59
N PHE A 33 -8.14 -0.91 -8.21
CA PHE A 33 -8.65 -1.19 -6.86
C PHE A 33 -7.58 -1.65 -5.86
N PHE A 34 -6.60 -2.44 -6.28
CA PHE A 34 -5.65 -3.11 -5.39
C PHE A 34 -4.21 -2.63 -5.53
N HIS A 35 -3.78 -2.26 -6.73
CA HIS A 35 -2.39 -1.94 -7.05
C HIS A 35 -2.23 -0.63 -7.86
N PRO A 36 -2.62 0.53 -7.30
CA PRO A 36 -2.59 1.81 -8.03
C PRO A 36 -1.17 2.28 -8.44
N THR A 37 -0.08 1.80 -7.83
CA THR A 37 1.28 2.06 -8.34
C THR A 37 1.50 1.42 -9.71
N ALA A 38 0.97 0.22 -9.95
CA ALA A 38 1.04 -0.46 -11.25
C ALA A 38 0.29 0.28 -12.36
N TRP A 39 -0.85 0.90 -12.04
CA TRP A 39 -1.53 1.79 -12.98
C TRP A 39 -0.68 3.01 -13.33
N ARG A 40 -0.08 3.67 -12.32
CA ARG A 40 0.73 4.87 -12.53
C ARG A 40 1.98 4.58 -13.35
N SER A 41 2.69 3.50 -13.04
CA SER A 41 3.89 3.09 -13.78
C SER A 41 3.54 2.71 -15.22
N HIS A 42 2.43 1.98 -15.44
CA HIS A 42 1.99 1.63 -16.80
C HIS A 42 1.60 2.86 -17.62
N LEU A 43 0.87 3.81 -17.03
CA LEU A 43 0.51 5.05 -17.71
C LEU A 43 1.74 5.90 -18.04
N ALA A 44 2.70 5.99 -17.13
CA ALA A 44 3.96 6.69 -17.37
C ALA A 44 4.77 6.10 -18.54
N LEU A 45 4.67 4.78 -18.77
CA LEU A 45 5.30 4.11 -19.91
C LEU A 45 4.56 4.37 -21.23
N VAL A 46 3.23 4.38 -21.23
CA VAL A 46 2.42 4.54 -22.45
C VAL A 46 2.30 6.00 -22.88
N ALA A 47 2.15 6.91 -21.93
CA ALA A 47 1.91 8.32 -22.17
C ALA A 47 2.46 9.18 -21.00
N PRO A 48 3.77 9.48 -20.99
CA PRO A 48 4.43 10.20 -19.88
C PRO A 48 3.90 11.63 -19.67
N GLU A 49 3.25 12.22 -20.67
CA GLU A 49 2.64 13.55 -20.60
C GLU A 49 1.29 13.57 -19.87
N LEU A 50 0.63 12.41 -19.71
CA LEU A 50 -0.69 12.32 -19.08
C LEU A 50 -0.59 12.18 -17.56
N ARG A 51 -1.47 12.90 -16.86
CA ARG A 51 -1.63 12.74 -15.41
C ARG A 51 -2.28 11.37 -15.10
N PRO A 52 -1.98 10.72 -13.96
CA PRO A 52 -2.61 9.46 -13.55
C PRO A 52 -4.14 9.46 -13.55
N ASN A 53 -4.76 10.62 -13.32
CA ASN A 53 -6.21 10.85 -13.29
C ASN A 53 -6.72 11.62 -14.54
N PHE A 54 -6.13 11.40 -15.71
CA PHE A 54 -6.52 12.11 -16.94
C PHE A 54 -7.97 11.83 -17.36
N CYS A 55 -8.56 12.79 -18.07
CA CYS A 55 -9.84 12.68 -18.74
C CYS A 55 -9.71 12.32 -20.21
N LEU A 56 -10.80 11.81 -20.81
CA LEU A 56 -10.89 11.71 -22.27
C LEU A 56 -10.83 13.09 -22.93
N ALA A 57 -11.36 14.14 -22.28
CA ALA A 57 -11.29 15.52 -22.78
C ALA A 57 -9.85 16.10 -22.77
N ASP A 58 -8.94 15.52 -21.99
CA ASP A 58 -7.54 15.98 -21.92
C ASP A 58 -6.67 15.36 -23.05
N LEU A 59 -7.20 14.38 -23.80
CA LEU A 59 -6.48 13.70 -24.87
C LEU A 59 -6.32 14.58 -26.11
N GLY A 60 -5.07 14.86 -26.49
CA GLY A 60 -4.74 15.53 -27.75
C GLY A 60 -4.81 14.59 -28.96
N TRP A 61 -4.70 15.19 -30.15
CA TRP A 61 -4.73 14.46 -31.43
C TRP A 61 -3.60 13.43 -31.59
N PRO A 62 -2.35 13.69 -31.15
CA PRO A 62 -1.29 12.68 -31.18
C PRO A 62 -1.61 11.46 -30.33
N GLN A 63 -2.22 11.67 -29.15
CA GLN A 63 -2.60 10.58 -28.24
C GLN A 63 -3.74 9.74 -28.81
N TRP A 64 -4.74 10.36 -29.46
CA TRP A 64 -5.83 9.66 -30.16
C TRP A 64 -5.36 8.81 -31.35
N ARG A 65 -4.20 9.12 -31.94
CA ARG A 65 -3.64 8.32 -33.04
C ARG A 65 -2.81 7.13 -32.54
N SER A 66 -2.41 7.14 -31.27
CA SER A 66 -1.61 6.06 -30.69
C SER A 66 -2.46 4.80 -30.45
N ARG A 67 -1.95 3.63 -30.89
CA ARG A 67 -2.64 2.35 -30.70
C ARG A 67 -2.67 1.91 -29.24
N ASP A 68 -1.65 2.29 -28.48
CA ASP A 68 -1.52 1.89 -27.07
C ASP A 68 -2.51 2.62 -26.15
N VAL A 69 -2.80 3.90 -26.40
CA VAL A 69 -3.85 4.64 -25.66
C VAL A 69 -5.23 4.06 -25.99
N TRP A 70 -5.55 3.80 -27.26
CA TRP A 70 -6.82 3.16 -27.64
C TRP A 70 -7.01 1.79 -26.98
N ARG A 71 -5.94 1.00 -26.96
CA ARG A 71 -5.93 -0.29 -26.28
C ARG A 71 -6.19 -0.13 -24.78
N LEU A 72 -5.55 0.83 -24.12
CA LEU A 72 -5.77 1.14 -22.70
C LEU A 72 -7.22 1.59 -22.44
N LEU A 73 -7.78 2.46 -23.27
CA LEU A 73 -9.16 2.91 -23.17
C LEU A 73 -10.13 1.75 -23.31
N LEU A 74 -10.01 0.97 -24.38
CA LEU A 74 -10.88 -0.17 -24.63
C LEU A 74 -10.79 -1.21 -23.50
N MET A 75 -9.58 -1.49 -22.99
CA MET A 75 -9.41 -2.35 -21.83
C MET A 75 -9.95 -1.73 -20.53
N SER A 76 -9.99 -0.41 -20.37
CA SER A 76 -10.53 0.21 -19.16
C SER A 76 -12.06 0.11 -19.10
N PHE A 77 -12.73 0.17 -20.25
CA PHE A 77 -14.20 0.12 -20.34
C PHE A 77 -14.78 -1.30 -20.54
N LEU A 78 -13.97 -2.32 -20.84
CA LEU A 78 -14.48 -3.67 -21.20
C LEU A 78 -14.72 -4.62 -20.01
N ALA A 79 -13.93 -4.55 -18.93
CA ALA A 79 -14.01 -5.53 -17.82
C ALA A 79 -15.13 -5.21 -16.84
N TRP A 80 -15.29 -3.94 -16.49
CA TRP A 80 -16.27 -3.57 -15.46
C TRP A 80 -17.72 -3.90 -15.86
N PRO A 81 -18.17 -3.83 -17.14
CA PRO A 81 -19.51 -4.28 -17.52
C PRO A 81 -19.70 -5.79 -17.33
N LEU A 82 -18.66 -6.60 -17.58
CA LEU A 82 -18.74 -8.05 -17.37
C LEU A 82 -18.86 -8.39 -15.88
N VAL A 83 -18.09 -7.70 -15.04
CA VAL A 83 -18.17 -7.84 -13.58
C VAL A 83 -19.53 -7.39 -13.07
N ALA A 84 -19.99 -6.21 -13.49
CA ALA A 84 -21.29 -5.66 -13.09
C ALA A 84 -22.45 -6.57 -13.53
N GLY A 85 -22.44 -7.04 -14.79
CA GLY A 85 -23.44 -7.97 -15.30
C GLY A 85 -23.48 -9.28 -14.50
N GLY A 86 -22.31 -9.83 -14.14
CA GLY A 86 -22.22 -11.01 -13.28
C GLY A 86 -22.76 -10.77 -11.87
N LEU A 87 -22.47 -9.61 -11.27
CA LEU A 87 -22.99 -9.24 -9.95
C LEU A 87 -24.51 -9.02 -9.96
N ILE A 88 -25.04 -8.36 -11.00
CA ILE A 88 -26.47 -8.18 -11.19
C ILE A 88 -27.16 -9.54 -11.36
N ALA A 89 -26.61 -10.41 -12.22
CA ALA A 89 -27.12 -11.75 -12.44
C ALA A 89 -27.16 -12.56 -11.14
N LEU A 90 -26.07 -12.55 -10.38
CA LEU A 90 -25.97 -13.25 -9.10
C LEU A 90 -26.95 -12.70 -8.08
N GLY A 91 -27.05 -11.38 -7.94
CA GLY A 91 -27.96 -10.73 -6.99
C GLY A 91 -29.43 -11.05 -7.27
N LEU A 92 -29.85 -10.95 -8.52
CA LEU A 92 -31.23 -11.26 -8.92
C LEU A 92 -31.52 -12.77 -8.86
N TRP A 93 -30.54 -13.62 -9.18
CA TRP A 93 -30.66 -15.07 -9.02
C TRP A 93 -30.82 -15.48 -7.55
N LEU A 94 -29.99 -14.92 -6.65
CA LEU A 94 -30.11 -15.15 -5.19
C LEU A 94 -31.46 -14.66 -4.64
N ALA A 95 -32.05 -13.63 -5.25
CA ALA A 95 -33.38 -13.12 -4.92
C ALA A 95 -34.53 -13.94 -5.56
N GLY A 96 -34.23 -15.06 -6.25
CA GLY A 96 -35.23 -15.95 -6.82
C GLY A 96 -35.96 -15.40 -8.04
N GLN A 97 -35.41 -14.38 -8.72
CA GLN A 97 -36.08 -13.72 -9.83
C GLN A 97 -36.06 -14.56 -11.12
N PRO A 98 -37.09 -14.45 -11.99
CA PRO A 98 -37.14 -15.18 -13.25
C PRO A 98 -36.05 -14.71 -14.22
N GLY A 99 -35.63 -15.59 -15.13
CA GLY A 99 -34.54 -15.31 -16.09
C GLY A 99 -34.76 -14.07 -16.97
N SER A 100 -36.01 -13.70 -17.27
CA SER A 100 -36.36 -12.48 -18.01
C SER A 100 -36.05 -11.20 -17.23
N VAL A 101 -36.34 -11.19 -15.92
CA VAL A 101 -36.04 -10.08 -15.00
C VAL A 101 -34.53 -9.97 -14.79
N ILE A 102 -33.82 -11.10 -14.71
CA ILE A 102 -32.36 -11.13 -14.66
C ILE A 102 -31.76 -10.47 -15.91
N LEU A 103 -32.21 -10.90 -17.10
CA LEU A 103 -31.72 -10.37 -18.36
C LEU A 103 -32.00 -8.87 -18.51
N LEU A 104 -33.21 -8.44 -18.16
CA LEU A 104 -33.60 -7.03 -18.21
C LEU A 104 -32.76 -6.18 -17.24
N GLY A 105 -32.50 -6.67 -16.03
CA GLY A 105 -31.64 -5.98 -15.06
C GLY A 105 -30.21 -5.81 -15.52
N ILE A 106 -29.65 -6.83 -16.19
CA ILE A 106 -28.34 -6.73 -16.81
C ILE A 106 -28.36 -5.66 -17.91
N ILE A 107 -29.35 -5.67 -18.80
CA ILE A 107 -29.44 -4.71 -19.91
C ILE A 107 -29.56 -3.28 -19.38
N VAL A 108 -30.51 -3.02 -18.47
CA VAL A 108 -30.76 -1.68 -17.92
C VAL A 108 -29.58 -1.22 -17.07
N GLY A 109 -29.07 -2.07 -16.18
CA GLY A 109 -27.92 -1.75 -15.33
C GLY A 109 -26.66 -1.43 -16.14
N LEU A 110 -26.34 -2.25 -17.15
CA LEU A 110 -25.19 -1.99 -18.01
C LEU A 110 -25.37 -0.77 -18.90
N ALA A 111 -26.58 -0.54 -19.42
CA ALA A 111 -26.88 0.67 -20.17
C ALA A 111 -26.62 1.90 -19.29
N VAL A 112 -27.30 2.03 -18.15
CA VAL A 112 -27.16 3.22 -17.29
C VAL A 112 -25.74 3.36 -16.72
N GLY A 113 -25.09 2.25 -16.35
CA GLY A 113 -23.70 2.28 -15.88
C GLY A 113 -22.70 2.71 -16.95
N THR A 114 -22.86 2.27 -18.20
CA THR A 114 -21.92 2.63 -19.29
C THR A 114 -22.02 4.11 -19.59
N ILE A 115 -23.24 4.62 -19.59
CA ILE A 115 -23.59 6.04 -19.72
C ILE A 115 -22.91 6.86 -18.61
N ALA A 116 -23.13 6.48 -17.36
CA ALA A 116 -22.54 7.18 -16.22
C ALA A 116 -21.00 7.11 -16.26
N SER A 117 -20.43 5.97 -16.67
CA SER A 117 -18.98 5.79 -16.81
C SER A 117 -18.36 6.66 -17.89
N ALA A 118 -19.05 6.82 -19.02
CA ALA A 118 -18.60 7.63 -20.15
C ALA A 118 -18.65 9.11 -19.80
N ALA A 119 -19.75 9.57 -19.18
CA ALA A 119 -19.89 10.93 -18.68
C ALA A 119 -18.78 11.30 -17.67
N ALA A 120 -18.58 10.43 -16.67
CA ALA A 120 -17.57 10.64 -15.65
C ALA A 120 -16.12 10.49 -16.19
N GLY A 121 -15.91 9.60 -17.15
CA GLY A 121 -14.63 9.44 -17.85
C GLY A 121 -14.28 10.61 -18.77
N PHE A 122 -15.31 11.25 -19.36
CA PHE A 122 -15.12 12.35 -20.29
C PHE A 122 -14.68 13.64 -19.61
N ALA A 123 -15.38 14.06 -18.55
CA ALA A 123 -15.08 15.31 -17.86
C ALA A 123 -14.31 15.17 -16.55
N GLY A 124 -14.25 13.96 -15.96
CA GLY A 124 -13.68 13.75 -14.63
C GLY A 124 -12.35 13.01 -14.53
N SER A 125 -12.38 11.70 -14.73
CA SER A 125 -11.20 10.89 -15.05
C SER A 125 -11.66 9.51 -15.49
N ILE A 126 -10.90 8.81 -16.33
CA ILE A 126 -11.25 7.44 -16.75
C ILE A 126 -11.35 6.51 -15.55
N VAL A 127 -10.46 6.70 -14.58
CA VAL A 127 -10.42 5.97 -13.31
C VAL A 127 -11.73 6.14 -12.53
N VAL A 128 -12.17 7.39 -12.30
CA VAL A 128 -13.46 7.68 -11.66
C VAL A 128 -14.61 7.14 -12.50
N GLY A 129 -14.56 7.29 -13.83
CA GLY A 129 -15.58 6.78 -14.74
C GLY A 129 -15.81 5.28 -14.61
N THR A 130 -14.74 4.48 -14.56
CA THR A 130 -14.86 3.02 -14.36
C THR A 130 -15.48 2.66 -13.00
N ALA A 131 -15.11 3.37 -11.94
CA ALA A 131 -15.67 3.16 -10.59
C ALA A 131 -17.15 3.56 -10.50
N VAL A 132 -17.50 4.72 -11.06
CA VAL A 132 -18.87 5.23 -11.16
C VAL A 132 -19.75 4.28 -11.97
N GLY A 133 -19.27 3.82 -13.13
CA GLY A 133 -20.00 2.87 -13.98
C GLY A 133 -20.34 1.56 -13.26
N LEU A 134 -19.36 0.99 -12.56
CA LEU A 134 -19.55 -0.23 -11.78
C LEU A 134 -20.54 -0.03 -10.61
N ALA A 135 -20.45 1.10 -9.91
CA ALA A 135 -21.37 1.41 -8.80
C ALA A 135 -22.82 1.58 -9.29
N VAL A 136 -23.01 2.42 -10.30
CA VAL A 136 -24.32 2.77 -10.85
C VAL A 136 -24.99 1.55 -11.49
N SER A 137 -24.24 0.77 -12.28
CA SER A 137 -24.80 -0.41 -12.94
C SER A 137 -25.32 -1.45 -11.96
N VAL A 138 -24.57 -1.77 -10.90
CA VAL A 138 -24.97 -2.79 -9.92
C VAL A 138 -26.19 -2.33 -9.12
N VAL A 139 -26.20 -1.08 -8.64
CA VAL A 139 -27.31 -0.58 -7.81
C VAL A 139 -28.59 -0.44 -8.62
N ILE A 140 -28.52 0.11 -9.84
CA ILE A 140 -29.71 0.27 -10.70
C ILE A 140 -30.16 -1.08 -11.25
N GLY A 141 -29.23 -1.95 -11.65
CA GLY A 141 -29.55 -3.27 -12.18
C GLY A 141 -30.21 -4.20 -11.15
N VAL A 142 -29.70 -4.25 -9.92
CA VAL A 142 -30.28 -5.07 -8.84
C VAL A 142 -31.48 -4.36 -8.21
N GLY A 143 -31.30 -3.12 -7.74
CA GLY A 143 -32.32 -2.38 -7.01
C GLY A 143 -33.53 -2.03 -7.87
N GLY A 144 -33.31 -1.61 -9.12
CA GLY A 144 -34.39 -1.35 -10.07
C GLY A 144 -35.21 -2.61 -10.36
N MET A 145 -34.55 -3.73 -10.67
CA MET A 145 -35.30 -4.95 -11.00
C MET A 145 -35.97 -5.61 -9.79
N LEU A 146 -35.42 -5.49 -8.59
CA LEU A 146 -36.11 -5.98 -7.38
C LEU A 146 -37.31 -5.11 -7.02
N ALA A 147 -37.25 -3.80 -7.29
CA ALA A 147 -38.33 -2.87 -7.03
C ALA A 147 -39.45 -2.91 -8.08
N PHE A 148 -39.12 -3.23 -9.33
CA PHE A 148 -40.01 -3.09 -10.50
C PHE A 148 -40.23 -4.40 -11.28
N GLY A 149 -39.86 -5.55 -10.70
CA GLY A 149 -39.65 -6.84 -11.36
C GLY A 149 -40.85 -7.64 -11.87
N THR A 150 -41.97 -7.02 -12.24
CA THR A 150 -43.02 -7.72 -13.01
C THR A 150 -43.38 -6.95 -14.27
N VAL A 151 -43.18 -7.60 -15.42
CA VAL A 151 -43.34 -7.05 -16.78
C VAL A 151 -44.78 -6.58 -17.05
N ASP A 152 -45.76 -7.04 -16.27
CA ASP A 152 -47.17 -6.64 -16.40
C ASP A 152 -47.51 -5.27 -15.81
N SER A 153 -46.57 -4.59 -15.17
CA SER A 153 -46.85 -3.26 -14.63
C SER A 153 -45.59 -2.40 -14.52
N LEU A 154 -45.25 -1.71 -15.61
CA LEU A 154 -44.59 -0.39 -15.53
C LEU A 154 -45.47 0.67 -14.80
N VAL A 155 -46.67 0.27 -14.35
CA VAL A 155 -47.52 0.97 -13.40
C VAL A 155 -47.23 0.48 -11.98
N PHE A 156 -46.71 1.37 -11.16
CA PHE A 156 -46.40 1.25 -9.72
C PHE A 156 -47.52 0.62 -8.89
N THR A 157 -47.59 -0.71 -8.79
CA THR A 157 -48.62 -1.39 -7.99
C THR A 157 -48.04 -2.46 -7.06
N SER A 158 -47.07 -2.07 -6.23
CA SER A 158 -46.97 -2.68 -4.89
C SER A 158 -47.48 -1.66 -3.86
N PRO A 159 -48.55 -1.97 -3.10
CA PRO A 159 -49.24 -0.99 -2.26
C PRO A 159 -48.55 -0.72 -0.91
N GLN A 160 -47.25 -1.03 -0.75
CA GLN A 160 -46.62 -1.08 0.57
C GLN A 160 -45.51 -0.04 0.78
N LEU A 161 -44.90 0.53 -0.26
CA LEU A 161 -43.83 1.52 -0.12
C LEU A 161 -44.06 2.72 -1.06
N PRO A 162 -43.85 3.95 -0.58
CA PRO A 162 -44.05 5.13 -1.40
C PRO A 162 -42.95 5.23 -2.47
N VAL A 163 -43.33 5.68 -3.67
CA VAL A 163 -42.48 5.67 -4.88
C VAL A 163 -41.22 6.52 -4.68
N ASP A 164 -41.32 7.61 -3.93
CA ASP A 164 -40.21 8.51 -3.60
C ASP A 164 -39.14 7.82 -2.73
N LEU A 165 -39.56 6.95 -1.81
CA LEU A 165 -38.66 6.15 -0.99
C LEU A 165 -37.94 5.12 -1.85
N VAL A 166 -38.64 4.38 -2.70
CA VAL A 166 -38.03 3.36 -3.57
C VAL A 166 -37.08 4.00 -4.59
N ALA A 167 -37.52 5.01 -5.33
CA ALA A 167 -36.67 5.73 -6.28
C ALA A 167 -35.51 6.45 -5.57
N GLY A 168 -35.77 7.05 -4.40
CA GLY A 168 -34.76 7.71 -3.58
C GLY A 168 -33.70 6.76 -3.04
N THR A 169 -34.07 5.51 -2.68
CA THR A 169 -33.11 4.48 -2.28
C THR A 169 -32.18 4.10 -3.42
N ILE A 170 -32.71 3.78 -4.60
CA ILE A 170 -31.94 3.27 -5.74
C ILE A 170 -31.03 4.38 -6.28
N LEU A 171 -31.59 5.56 -6.58
CA LEU A 171 -30.84 6.68 -7.13
C LEU A 171 -29.88 7.29 -6.10
N GLY A 172 -30.31 7.40 -4.84
CA GLY A 172 -29.48 7.88 -3.75
C GLY A 172 -28.29 6.96 -3.49
N LEU A 173 -28.52 5.65 -3.31
CA LEU A 173 -27.43 4.70 -3.10
C LEU A 173 -26.50 4.62 -4.32
N ALA A 174 -27.04 4.64 -5.54
CA ALA A 174 -26.23 4.62 -6.76
C ALA A 174 -25.30 5.85 -6.83
N ALA A 175 -25.84 7.05 -6.59
CA ALA A 175 -25.09 8.29 -6.57
C ALA A 175 -24.05 8.34 -5.43
N GLY A 176 -24.45 7.94 -4.22
CA GLY A 176 -23.56 7.94 -3.06
C GLY A 176 -22.42 6.94 -3.21
N LEU A 177 -22.72 5.72 -3.66
CA LEU A 177 -21.71 4.68 -3.93
C LEU A 177 -20.77 5.08 -5.06
N ALA A 178 -21.31 5.68 -6.14
CA ALA A 178 -20.50 6.19 -7.24
C ALA A 178 -19.54 7.29 -6.77
N GLY A 179 -20.00 8.21 -5.93
CA GLY A 179 -19.16 9.25 -5.33
C GLY A 179 -18.08 8.69 -4.41
N GLY A 180 -18.44 7.75 -3.53
CA GLY A 180 -17.51 7.14 -2.58
C GLY A 180 -16.50 6.16 -3.21
N LEU A 181 -16.91 5.36 -4.20
CA LEU A 181 -16.01 4.51 -4.98
C LEU A 181 -15.10 5.36 -5.88
N GLY A 182 -15.66 6.36 -6.56
CA GLY A 182 -14.90 7.33 -7.33
C GLY A 182 -13.83 8.02 -6.48
N PHE A 183 -14.18 8.40 -5.24
CA PHE A 183 -13.23 8.90 -4.24
C PHE A 183 -12.11 7.90 -3.95
N GLY A 184 -12.43 6.66 -3.57
CA GLY A 184 -11.45 5.67 -3.13
C GLY A 184 -10.43 5.32 -4.22
N VAL A 185 -10.91 5.18 -5.46
CA VAL A 185 -10.07 4.83 -6.62
C VAL A 185 -9.23 6.05 -7.05
N ALA A 186 -9.81 7.26 -7.11
CA ALA A 186 -9.07 8.48 -7.44
C ALA A 186 -7.98 8.81 -6.41
N ALA A 187 -8.26 8.62 -5.11
CA ALA A 187 -7.29 8.82 -4.04
C ALA A 187 -6.16 7.78 -4.09
N GLY A 188 -6.48 6.52 -4.41
CA GLY A 188 -5.49 5.46 -4.60
C GLY A 188 -4.54 5.77 -5.76
N VAL A 189 -5.10 6.15 -6.92
CA VAL A 189 -4.32 6.44 -8.14
C VAL A 189 -3.54 7.75 -8.05
N ALA A 190 -4.05 8.79 -7.38
CA ALA A 190 -3.30 10.01 -7.11
C ALA A 190 -2.08 9.76 -6.19
N GLY A 191 -2.08 8.65 -5.46
CA GLY A 191 -1.03 8.24 -4.53
C GLY A 191 -1.15 8.92 -3.17
N SER A 192 -0.56 8.29 -2.15
CA SER A 192 -0.47 8.79 -0.77
C SER A 192 0.29 10.12 -0.59
N GLY A 193 0.79 10.72 -1.68
CA GLY A 193 1.28 12.09 -1.75
C GLY A 193 0.16 13.14 -1.80
N ALA A 194 -1.08 12.73 -2.11
CA ALA A 194 -2.29 13.47 -1.75
C ALA A 194 -2.62 13.25 -0.27
N ARG A 195 -1.63 13.30 0.63
CA ARG A 195 -1.89 13.83 1.97
C ARG A 195 -2.55 15.17 1.69
N LEU A 196 -3.78 15.35 2.18
CA LEU A 196 -4.43 16.64 2.34
C LEU A 196 -3.31 17.67 2.51
N GLN A 197 -3.05 18.50 1.49
CA GLN A 197 -2.07 19.56 1.68
C GLN A 197 -2.56 20.28 2.95
N PRO A 198 -1.70 20.51 3.96
CA PRO A 198 -2.14 21.04 5.26
C PRO A 198 -2.88 22.39 5.22
N GLY A 199 -3.15 22.95 4.03
CA GLY A 199 -3.96 24.15 3.79
C GLY A 199 -5.34 23.91 3.14
N ASP A 200 -5.73 22.70 2.74
CA ASP A 200 -7.08 22.45 2.22
C ASP A 200 -8.06 22.29 3.39
N SER A 201 -8.59 23.42 3.87
CA SER A 201 -9.60 23.44 4.93
C SER A 201 -10.77 22.49 4.58
N LEU A 202 -11.19 21.63 5.52
CA LEU A 202 -12.40 20.80 5.40
C LEU A 202 -13.61 21.61 4.90
N LEU A 203 -13.67 22.90 5.25
CA LEU A 203 -14.65 23.88 4.75
C LEU A 203 -14.67 24.03 3.22
N ARG A 204 -13.51 24.16 2.56
CA ARG A 204 -13.45 24.23 1.08
C ARG A 204 -13.92 22.94 0.43
N GLN A 205 -13.63 21.82 1.08
CA GLN A 205 -13.95 20.50 0.58
C GLN A 205 -15.44 20.21 0.66
N VAL A 206 -16.03 20.39 1.84
CA VAL A 206 -17.47 20.30 2.06
C VAL A 206 -18.20 21.34 1.22
N GLY A 207 -17.68 22.57 1.15
CA GLY A 207 -18.25 23.65 0.32
C GLY A 207 -18.27 23.32 -1.17
N GLY A 208 -17.20 22.73 -1.72
CA GLY A 208 -17.15 22.28 -3.12
C GLY A 208 -18.17 21.18 -3.42
N VAL A 209 -18.32 20.20 -2.52
CA VAL A 209 -19.34 19.15 -2.65
C VAL A 209 -20.76 19.73 -2.59
N LEU A 210 -21.04 20.57 -1.59
CA LEU A 210 -22.35 21.21 -1.44
C LEU A 210 -22.71 22.10 -2.64
N ALA A 211 -21.76 22.88 -3.15
CA ALA A 211 -21.95 23.69 -4.35
C ALA A 211 -22.31 22.81 -5.57
N GLY A 212 -21.61 21.69 -5.74
CA GLY A 212 -21.91 20.73 -6.81
C GLY A 212 -23.29 20.09 -6.69
N VAL A 213 -23.68 19.65 -5.49
CA VAL A 213 -25.02 19.10 -5.23
C VAL A 213 -26.09 20.15 -5.50
N GLY A 214 -25.88 21.38 -5.04
CA GLY A 214 -26.79 22.50 -5.28
C GLY A 214 -26.98 22.79 -6.78
N ILE A 215 -25.90 22.80 -7.56
CA ILE A 215 -25.96 23.00 -9.02
C ILE A 215 -26.72 21.86 -9.69
N GLY A 216 -26.44 20.61 -9.33
CA GLY A 216 -27.16 19.46 -9.87
C GLY A 216 -28.66 19.50 -9.56
N ALA A 217 -29.02 19.79 -8.32
CA ALA A 217 -30.42 19.92 -7.89
C ALA A 217 -31.15 21.08 -8.60
N ALA A 218 -30.49 22.23 -8.72
CA ALA A 218 -31.03 23.39 -9.43
C ALA A 218 -31.24 23.08 -10.92
N ALA A 219 -30.27 22.43 -11.57
CA ALA A 219 -30.38 22.02 -12.96
C ALA A 219 -31.56 21.05 -13.18
N GLY A 220 -31.72 20.06 -12.30
CA GLY A 220 -32.87 19.14 -12.34
C GLY A 220 -34.23 19.85 -12.22
N ARG A 221 -34.35 20.81 -11.29
CA ARG A 221 -35.56 21.62 -11.13
C ARG A 221 -35.83 22.55 -12.31
N LEU A 222 -34.81 23.19 -12.84
CA LEU A 222 -34.93 24.08 -14.01
C LEU A 222 -35.37 23.33 -15.26
N SER A 223 -34.91 22.09 -15.45
CA SER A 223 -35.35 21.23 -16.56
C SER A 223 -36.86 20.95 -16.55
N ASN A 224 -37.49 20.90 -15.37
CA ASN A 224 -38.95 20.71 -15.27
C ASN A 224 -39.76 21.98 -15.53
N LEU A 225 -39.17 23.15 -15.30
CA LEU A 225 -39.81 24.43 -15.59
C LEU A 225 -39.76 24.78 -17.08
N ALA A 226 -38.96 24.04 -17.85
CA ALA A 226 -38.74 24.28 -19.26
C ALA A 226 -39.85 23.63 -20.11
N THR A 227 -40.71 24.46 -20.69
CA THR A 227 -41.67 24.02 -21.70
C THR A 227 -40.98 23.97 -23.07
N GLY A 228 -40.58 22.78 -23.53
CA GLY A 228 -40.06 22.55 -24.89
C GLY A 228 -38.84 21.64 -24.97
N GLN A 229 -38.78 20.79 -26.00
CA GLN A 229 -37.63 19.89 -26.23
C GLN A 229 -36.31 20.65 -26.44
N LEU A 230 -36.35 21.76 -27.17
CA LEU A 230 -35.18 22.61 -27.40
C LEU A 230 -34.69 23.30 -26.12
N THR A 231 -35.59 23.69 -25.21
CA THR A 231 -35.22 24.34 -23.96
C THR A 231 -34.58 23.33 -23.01
N ILE A 232 -35.11 22.10 -22.91
CA ILE A 232 -34.47 20.98 -22.20
C ILE A 232 -33.07 20.71 -22.77
N GLY A 233 -32.95 20.63 -24.09
CA GLY A 233 -31.66 20.47 -24.76
C GLY A 233 -30.65 21.55 -24.38
N MET A 234 -31.05 22.82 -24.40
CA MET A 234 -30.17 23.94 -24.03
C MET A 234 -29.78 23.93 -22.55
N ILE A 235 -30.71 23.60 -21.64
CA ILE A 235 -30.46 23.47 -20.20
C ILE A 235 -29.44 22.37 -19.91
N VAL A 236 -29.39 21.33 -20.74
CA VAL A 236 -28.44 20.22 -20.60
C VAL A 236 -27.12 20.53 -21.33
N GLY A 237 -27.16 21.07 -22.54
CA GLY A 237 -25.96 21.28 -23.35
C GLY A 237 -25.09 22.46 -22.91
N ILE A 238 -25.67 23.55 -22.40
CA ILE A 238 -24.90 24.72 -21.95
C ILE A 238 -24.01 24.39 -20.75
N PRO A 239 -24.50 23.80 -19.64
CA PRO A 239 -23.65 23.38 -18.52
C PRO A 239 -22.52 22.44 -18.94
N PHE A 240 -22.81 21.49 -19.82
CA PHE A 240 -21.82 20.55 -20.33
C PHE A 240 -20.74 21.28 -21.14
N GLY A 241 -21.13 22.17 -22.06
CA GLY A 241 -20.20 23.00 -22.84
C GLY A 241 -19.34 23.89 -21.95
N VAL A 242 -19.93 24.52 -20.92
CA VAL A 242 -19.19 25.32 -19.93
C VAL A 242 -18.19 24.46 -19.16
N ALA A 243 -18.57 23.26 -18.75
CA ALA A 243 -17.67 22.33 -18.06
C ALA A 243 -16.46 21.96 -18.93
N VAL A 244 -16.69 21.63 -20.21
CA VAL A 244 -15.62 21.33 -21.19
C VAL A 244 -14.75 22.55 -21.46
N TRP A 245 -15.33 23.75 -21.52
CA TRP A 245 -14.60 24.99 -21.70
C TRP A 245 -13.67 25.27 -20.51
N LEU A 246 -14.19 25.15 -19.29
CA LEU A 246 -13.41 25.29 -18.07
C LEU A 246 -12.26 24.29 -18.07
N ARG A 247 -12.47 23.05 -18.51
CA ARG A 247 -11.42 22.03 -18.49
C ARG A 247 -10.35 22.23 -19.58
N THR A 248 -10.77 22.34 -20.83
CA THR A 248 -9.85 22.34 -21.98
C THR A 248 -9.31 23.73 -22.35
N ARG A 249 -9.95 24.81 -21.86
CA ARG A 249 -9.72 26.20 -22.29
C ARG A 249 -9.89 26.43 -23.80
N ARG A 250 -10.53 25.50 -24.52
CA ARG A 250 -10.74 25.54 -25.98
C ARG A 250 -12.21 25.80 -26.31
N TRP A 251 -12.54 27.04 -26.64
CA TRP A 251 -13.91 27.49 -26.92
C TRP A 251 -14.61 26.74 -28.06
N GLY A 252 -13.89 26.43 -29.15
CA GLY A 252 -14.48 25.70 -30.28
C GLY A 252 -14.89 24.27 -29.92
N TYR A 253 -14.09 23.60 -29.10
CA TYR A 253 -14.38 22.24 -28.65
C TYR A 253 -15.55 22.19 -27.66
N SER A 254 -15.66 23.19 -26.77
CA SER A 254 -16.79 23.31 -25.84
C SER A 254 -18.12 23.60 -26.54
N LEU A 255 -18.12 24.43 -27.59
CA LEU A 255 -19.33 24.72 -28.34
C LEU A 255 -19.85 23.49 -29.09
N LEU A 256 -18.95 22.76 -29.75
CA LEU A 256 -19.30 21.54 -30.48
C LEU A 256 -19.85 20.46 -29.54
N THR A 257 -19.15 20.21 -28.43
CA THR A 257 -19.55 19.17 -27.47
C THR A 257 -20.82 19.55 -26.71
N GLY A 258 -20.99 20.81 -26.32
CA GLY A 258 -22.22 21.32 -25.70
C GLY A 258 -23.42 21.26 -26.65
N TRP A 259 -23.23 21.58 -27.93
CA TRP A 259 -24.29 21.47 -28.95
C TRP A 259 -24.71 20.02 -29.19
N LEU A 260 -23.77 19.09 -29.31
CA LEU A 260 -24.08 17.66 -29.45
C LEU A 260 -24.90 17.13 -28.27
N VAL A 261 -24.52 17.52 -27.05
CA VAL A 261 -25.27 17.16 -25.83
C VAL A 261 -26.64 17.85 -25.80
N ALA A 262 -26.77 19.08 -26.29
CA ALA A 262 -28.05 19.77 -26.39
C ALA A 262 -29.02 19.08 -27.35
N VAL A 263 -28.52 18.71 -28.54
CA VAL A 263 -29.29 17.97 -29.54
C VAL A 263 -29.72 16.63 -28.96
N ALA A 264 -28.80 15.88 -28.35
CA ALA A 264 -29.14 14.62 -27.71
C ALA A 264 -30.20 14.76 -26.61
N GLY A 265 -30.09 15.77 -25.73
CA GLY A 265 -31.08 16.04 -24.68
C GLY A 265 -32.45 16.47 -25.21
N SER A 266 -32.50 17.17 -26.34
CA SER A 266 -33.76 17.58 -26.98
C SER A 266 -34.55 16.42 -27.61
N LEU A 267 -33.95 15.25 -27.79
CA LEU A 267 -34.62 14.08 -28.34
C LEU A 267 -35.54 13.36 -27.33
N THR A 268 -35.65 13.85 -26.09
CA THR A 268 -36.63 13.36 -25.11
C THR A 268 -38.07 13.53 -25.64
N HIS A 269 -38.68 12.44 -26.12
CA HIS A 269 -40.08 12.40 -26.51
C HIS A 269 -40.96 11.99 -25.33
N VAL A 270 -41.95 12.81 -25.01
CA VAL A 270 -43.07 12.42 -24.14
C VAL A 270 -44.14 11.81 -25.05
N GLY A 271 -44.02 10.52 -25.40
CA GLY A 271 -45.03 9.82 -26.23
C GLY A 271 -44.59 8.45 -26.76
N ASP A 272 -45.49 7.46 -26.58
CA ASP A 272 -45.46 6.02 -26.92
C ASP A 272 -44.12 5.37 -27.31
N VAL A 273 -43.65 4.52 -26.38
CA VAL A 273 -42.41 3.74 -26.45
C VAL A 273 -42.51 2.66 -27.53
N THR A 274 -41.95 2.93 -28.71
CA THR A 274 -41.61 1.89 -29.71
C THR A 274 -40.14 1.46 -29.53
N LEU A 275 -39.78 0.25 -30.00
CA LEU A 275 -38.39 -0.27 -29.89
C LEU A 275 -37.32 0.65 -30.53
N GLY A 276 -37.70 1.47 -31.53
CA GLY A 276 -36.83 2.52 -32.08
C GLY A 276 -36.76 3.79 -31.23
N ALA A 277 -37.84 4.13 -30.53
CA ALA A 277 -37.89 5.25 -29.58
C ALA A 277 -37.00 4.99 -28.34
N GLY A 278 -36.91 3.74 -27.87
CA GLY A 278 -36.14 3.39 -26.68
C GLY A 278 -34.63 3.70 -26.79
N MET A 279 -34.02 3.59 -27.97
CA MET A 279 -32.60 3.91 -28.16
C MET A 279 -32.33 5.42 -28.19
N LEU A 280 -33.26 6.20 -28.77
CA LEU A 280 -33.19 7.67 -28.77
C LEU A 280 -33.47 8.24 -27.37
N GLU A 281 -34.41 7.66 -26.66
CA GLU A 281 -34.71 8.02 -25.27
C GLU A 281 -33.53 7.70 -24.35
N LEU A 282 -32.88 6.55 -24.56
CA LEU A 282 -31.64 6.22 -23.87
C LEU A 282 -30.56 7.28 -24.13
N LEU A 283 -30.33 7.65 -25.39
CA LEU A 283 -29.40 8.73 -25.79
C LEU A 283 -29.74 10.06 -25.10
N ALA A 284 -31.01 10.43 -25.00
CA ALA A 284 -31.42 11.67 -24.38
C ALA A 284 -31.20 11.66 -22.85
N VAL A 285 -31.53 10.54 -22.18
CA VAL A 285 -31.22 10.31 -20.77
C VAL A 285 -29.70 10.34 -20.53
N THR A 286 -28.89 9.83 -21.48
CA THR A 286 -27.42 9.92 -21.38
C THR A 286 -26.92 11.35 -21.34
N ALA A 287 -27.47 12.20 -22.20
CA ALA A 287 -27.05 13.58 -22.32
C ALA A 287 -27.38 14.35 -21.03
N ILE A 288 -28.56 14.10 -20.47
CA ILE A 288 -29.01 14.66 -19.18
C ILE A 288 -28.08 14.24 -18.05
N LEU A 289 -27.85 12.93 -17.87
CA LEU A 289 -26.96 12.42 -16.82
C LEU A 289 -25.53 12.93 -16.98
N ALA A 290 -25.03 13.02 -18.21
CA ALA A 290 -23.70 13.55 -18.49
C ALA A 290 -23.59 15.03 -18.08
N SER A 291 -24.54 15.86 -18.49
CA SER A 291 -24.57 17.26 -18.09
C SER A 291 -24.63 17.46 -16.57
N LEU A 292 -25.54 16.73 -15.91
CA LEU A 292 -25.73 16.83 -14.47
C LEU A 292 -24.52 16.34 -13.67
N PHE A 293 -23.67 15.49 -14.24
CA PHE A 293 -22.41 15.06 -13.63
C PHE A 293 -21.26 16.05 -13.90
N THR A 294 -21.08 16.45 -15.16
CA THR A 294 -19.86 17.10 -15.65
C THR A 294 -19.63 18.49 -15.06
N LEU A 295 -20.64 19.36 -14.99
CA LEU A 295 -20.47 20.71 -14.44
C LEU A 295 -20.20 20.69 -12.92
N PRO A 296 -20.99 19.98 -12.09
CA PRO A 296 -20.67 19.85 -10.67
C PRO A 296 -19.29 19.25 -10.41
N TYR A 297 -18.88 18.26 -11.20
CA TYR A 297 -17.56 17.65 -11.07
C TYR A 297 -16.44 18.67 -11.30
N VAL A 298 -16.44 19.36 -12.44
CA VAL A 298 -15.35 20.26 -12.82
C VAL A 298 -15.24 21.45 -11.86
N LEU A 299 -16.38 21.95 -11.36
CA LEU A 299 -16.37 23.05 -10.40
C LEU A 299 -15.81 22.61 -9.04
N ALA A 300 -16.27 21.48 -8.51
CA ALA A 300 -15.78 20.97 -7.24
C ALA A 300 -14.32 20.50 -7.30
N GLU A 301 -13.88 19.93 -8.43
CA GLU A 301 -12.48 19.60 -8.66
C GLU A 301 -11.58 20.83 -8.57
N ARG A 302 -12.02 21.96 -9.14
CA ARG A 302 -11.26 23.22 -9.08
C ARG A 302 -11.20 23.82 -7.68
N ILE A 303 -12.22 23.60 -6.86
CA ILE A 303 -12.31 24.17 -5.50
C ILE A 303 -11.51 23.34 -4.49
N ALA A 304 -11.62 22.01 -4.57
CA ALA A 304 -11.18 21.12 -3.50
C ALA A 304 -10.50 19.83 -4.00
N GLY A 305 -10.20 19.74 -5.29
CA GLY A 305 -9.46 18.63 -5.90
C GLY A 305 -10.34 17.50 -6.45
N PRO A 306 -9.73 16.51 -7.15
CA PRO A 306 -10.44 15.52 -7.97
C PRO A 306 -11.49 14.71 -7.21
N TRP A 307 -11.25 14.48 -5.92
CA TRP A 307 -12.14 13.68 -5.08
C TRP A 307 -13.42 14.45 -4.70
N ALA A 308 -13.34 15.77 -4.48
CA ALA A 308 -14.50 16.63 -4.27
C ALA A 308 -15.32 16.72 -5.57
N GLY A 309 -14.62 16.74 -6.72
CA GLY A 309 -15.21 16.57 -8.04
C GLY A 309 -16.04 15.30 -8.18
N ALA A 310 -15.46 14.13 -7.84
CA ALA A 310 -16.15 12.85 -7.94
C ALA A 310 -17.42 12.81 -7.07
N MET A 311 -17.35 13.34 -5.85
CA MET A 311 -18.48 13.39 -4.92
C MET A 311 -19.57 14.36 -5.40
N ALA A 312 -19.19 15.57 -5.79
CA ALA A 312 -20.09 16.59 -6.32
C ALA A 312 -20.79 16.14 -7.62
N GLY A 313 -20.04 15.54 -8.54
CA GLY A 313 -20.56 15.02 -9.80
C GLY A 313 -21.57 13.91 -9.58
N ALA A 314 -21.24 12.91 -8.75
CA ALA A 314 -22.13 11.78 -8.52
C ALA A 314 -23.40 12.17 -7.74
N LEU A 315 -23.25 12.93 -6.64
CA LEU A 315 -24.38 13.39 -5.83
C LEU A 315 -25.24 14.43 -6.57
N GLY A 316 -24.61 15.34 -7.30
CA GLY A 316 -25.30 16.34 -8.13
C GLY A 316 -26.09 15.68 -9.26
N ALA A 317 -25.51 14.69 -9.93
CA ALA A 317 -26.20 13.91 -10.97
C ALA A 317 -27.38 13.13 -10.42
N GLY A 318 -27.21 12.40 -9.30
CA GLY A 318 -28.29 11.66 -8.65
C GLY A 318 -29.44 12.57 -8.20
N SER A 319 -29.10 13.67 -7.51
CA SER A 319 -30.06 14.65 -7.00
C SER A 319 -30.81 15.35 -8.13
N GLY A 320 -30.09 15.79 -9.16
CA GLY A 320 -30.67 16.47 -10.32
C GLY A 320 -31.58 15.55 -11.14
N PHE A 321 -31.16 14.30 -11.35
CA PHE A 321 -31.96 13.32 -12.09
C PHE A 321 -33.24 12.95 -11.34
N PHE A 322 -33.17 12.75 -10.02
CA PHE A 322 -34.37 12.48 -9.21
C PHE A 322 -35.36 13.64 -9.26
N LEU A 323 -34.89 14.87 -9.12
CA LEU A 323 -35.76 16.05 -9.19
C LEU A 323 -36.36 16.22 -10.59
N PHE A 324 -35.63 15.87 -11.64
CA PHE A 324 -36.13 15.84 -13.01
C PHE A 324 -37.26 14.80 -13.18
N THR A 325 -37.06 13.56 -12.73
CA THR A 325 -38.07 12.49 -12.90
C THR A 325 -39.26 12.64 -11.94
N TYR A 326 -39.04 13.16 -10.74
CA TYR A 326 -40.03 13.23 -9.66
C TYR A 326 -40.15 14.64 -9.06
N PRO A 327 -40.64 15.65 -9.82
CA PRO A 327 -40.69 17.04 -9.39
C PRO A 327 -41.50 17.29 -8.11
N GLU A 328 -42.58 16.54 -7.93
CA GLU A 328 -43.54 16.72 -6.83
C GLU A 328 -43.19 15.93 -5.57
N GLN A 329 -42.15 15.09 -5.63
CA GLN A 329 -41.80 14.19 -4.53
C GLN A 329 -40.81 14.82 -3.55
N SER A 330 -40.76 14.24 -2.34
CA SER A 330 -39.87 14.70 -1.29
C SER A 330 -38.40 14.46 -1.64
N PHE A 331 -37.54 15.46 -1.42
CA PHE A 331 -36.09 15.36 -1.67
C PHE A 331 -35.32 14.67 -0.53
N VAL A 332 -35.98 14.44 0.61
CA VAL A 332 -35.35 13.92 1.83
C VAL A 332 -34.80 12.49 1.64
N PRO A 333 -35.55 11.54 1.04
CA PRO A 333 -35.06 10.16 0.87
C PRO A 333 -33.76 10.10 0.06
N ILE A 334 -33.69 10.80 -1.08
CA ILE A 334 -32.48 10.76 -1.90
C ILE A 334 -31.27 11.37 -1.19
N LEU A 335 -31.45 12.43 -0.41
CA LEU A 335 -30.35 13.02 0.36
C LEU A 335 -29.85 12.05 1.44
N LEU A 336 -30.75 11.37 2.14
CA LEU A 336 -30.37 10.38 3.17
C LEU A 336 -29.64 9.18 2.57
N PHE A 337 -30.18 8.58 1.50
CA PHE A 337 -29.58 7.40 0.87
C PHE A 337 -28.29 7.73 0.12
N SER A 338 -28.19 8.93 -0.44
CA SER A 338 -26.94 9.38 -1.03
C SER A 338 -25.86 9.61 0.03
N MET A 339 -26.19 10.23 1.17
CA MET A 339 -25.25 10.34 2.30
C MET A 339 -24.84 8.96 2.84
N ALA A 340 -25.78 8.00 2.94
CA ALA A 340 -25.48 6.63 3.32
C ALA A 340 -24.54 5.94 2.32
N GLY A 341 -24.79 6.08 1.01
CA GLY A 341 -23.93 5.55 -0.04
C GLY A 341 -22.53 6.15 -0.02
N VAL A 342 -22.41 7.45 0.23
CA VAL A 342 -21.13 8.15 0.41
C VAL A 342 -20.37 7.61 1.60
N LEU A 343 -21.03 7.50 2.76
CA LEU A 343 -20.42 6.92 3.96
C LEU A 343 -19.93 5.49 3.69
N LEU A 344 -20.72 4.68 2.99
CA LEU A 344 -20.36 3.30 2.65
C LEU A 344 -19.14 3.25 1.70
N GLY A 345 -19.08 4.12 0.70
CA GLY A 345 -17.95 4.19 -0.23
C GLY A 345 -16.68 4.79 0.40
N LEU A 346 -16.79 5.79 1.28
CA LEU A 346 -15.65 6.36 2.02
C LEU A 346 -15.07 5.37 3.03
N THR A 347 -15.93 4.63 3.72
CA THR A 347 -15.51 3.61 4.69
C THR A 347 -14.99 2.34 4.02
N LEU A 348 -15.18 2.15 2.71
CA LEU A 348 -14.65 1.01 1.94
C LEU A 348 -13.16 0.81 2.16
N ALA A 349 -12.36 1.89 2.18
CA ALA A 349 -10.92 1.79 2.40
C ALA A 349 -10.54 1.26 3.79
N TRP A 350 -11.47 1.27 4.75
CA TRP A 350 -11.28 0.82 6.13
C TRP A 350 -11.79 -0.61 6.34
N TRP A 351 -12.99 -0.94 5.86
CA TRP A 351 -13.55 -2.28 6.06
C TRP A 351 -13.10 -3.28 5.00
N ARG A 352 -12.77 -2.85 3.77
CA ARG A 352 -12.27 -3.77 2.72
C ARG A 352 -11.06 -4.59 3.16
N PRO A 353 -9.99 -4.00 3.76
CA PRO A 353 -8.87 -4.77 4.30
C PRO A 353 -9.30 -5.87 5.28
N VAL A 354 -10.31 -5.60 6.11
CA VAL A 354 -10.83 -6.52 7.13
C VAL A 354 -11.66 -7.64 6.50
N VAL A 355 -12.60 -7.30 5.61
CA VAL A 355 -13.48 -8.27 4.96
C VAL A 355 -12.71 -9.17 3.99
N MET A 356 -11.71 -8.63 3.29
CA MET A 356 -10.86 -9.42 2.40
C MET A 356 -9.78 -10.22 3.17
N TYR A 357 -9.47 -9.87 4.42
CA TYR A 357 -8.42 -10.53 5.20
C TYR A 357 -8.52 -12.06 5.25
N PRO A 358 -9.66 -12.68 5.62
CA PRO A 358 -9.74 -14.14 5.68
C PRO A 358 -9.53 -14.81 4.31
N LEU A 359 -10.04 -14.19 3.23
CA LEU A 359 -9.85 -14.69 1.87
C LEU A 359 -8.38 -14.59 1.44
N LEU A 360 -7.73 -13.47 1.75
CA LEU A 360 -6.30 -13.26 1.47
C LEU A 360 -5.42 -14.20 2.28
N LEU A 361 -5.76 -14.45 3.56
CA LEU A 361 -5.05 -15.39 4.41
C LEU A 361 -5.14 -16.81 3.85
N LEU A 362 -6.33 -17.23 3.39
CA LEU A 362 -6.53 -18.53 2.76
C LEU A 362 -5.73 -18.65 1.45
N TRP A 363 -5.78 -17.61 0.60
CA TRP A 363 -5.01 -17.55 -0.63
C TRP A 363 -3.49 -17.66 -0.38
N ASN A 364 -2.97 -16.85 0.54
CA ASN A 364 -1.55 -16.84 0.88
C ASN A 364 -1.12 -18.17 1.53
N GLY A 365 -1.95 -18.76 2.39
CA GLY A 365 -1.70 -20.07 2.97
C GLY A 365 -1.67 -21.19 1.92
N LEU A 366 -2.54 -21.11 0.90
CA LEU A 366 -2.52 -22.03 -0.23
C LEU A 366 -1.23 -21.88 -1.05
N LEU A 367 -0.79 -20.65 -1.31
CA LEU A 367 0.48 -20.40 -2.01
C LEU A 367 1.67 -20.97 -1.23
N LEU A 368 1.72 -20.77 0.08
CA LEU A 368 2.76 -21.35 0.94
C LEU A 368 2.82 -22.88 0.81
N ARG A 369 1.68 -23.56 0.96
CA ARG A 369 1.60 -25.03 0.83
C ARG A 369 2.00 -25.54 -0.56
N LEU A 370 1.69 -24.77 -1.61
CA LEU A 370 2.13 -25.12 -2.96
C LEU A 370 3.63 -24.95 -3.14
N ASP A 371 4.20 -23.90 -2.56
CA ASP A 371 5.64 -23.63 -2.65
C ASP A 371 6.47 -24.59 -1.80
N GLU A 372 5.99 -25.05 -0.64
CA GLU A 372 6.65 -26.11 0.14
C GLU A 372 6.98 -27.35 -0.72
N ARG A 373 6.09 -27.71 -1.65
CA ARG A 373 6.33 -28.85 -2.57
C ARG A 373 7.14 -28.47 -3.80
N ARG A 374 6.92 -27.26 -4.35
CA ARG A 374 7.53 -26.83 -5.62
C ARG A 374 8.98 -26.40 -5.47
N VAL A 375 9.26 -25.63 -4.44
CA VAL A 375 10.58 -25.03 -4.22
C VAL A 375 11.60 -26.14 -3.92
N VAL A 376 11.21 -27.13 -3.11
CA VAL A 376 12.02 -28.35 -2.85
C VAL A 376 12.27 -29.16 -4.13
N GLN A 377 11.36 -29.10 -5.11
CA GLN A 377 11.54 -29.72 -6.43
C GLN A 377 12.35 -28.86 -7.42
N GLY A 378 12.98 -27.77 -6.95
CA GLY A 378 13.75 -26.85 -7.79
C GLY A 378 12.91 -26.00 -8.75
N ARG A 379 11.58 -25.96 -8.58
CA ARG A 379 10.70 -25.12 -9.41
C ARG A 379 10.66 -23.69 -8.88
N ARG A 380 10.37 -22.73 -9.77
CA ARG A 380 10.24 -21.31 -9.40
C ARG A 380 9.14 -21.09 -8.36
N SER A 381 9.43 -20.29 -7.34
CA SER A 381 8.48 -19.93 -6.29
C SER A 381 7.30 -19.11 -6.82
N LEU A 382 6.14 -19.28 -6.19
CA LEU A 382 4.91 -18.51 -6.45
C LEU A 382 4.79 -17.25 -5.58
N LEU A 383 5.83 -16.91 -4.83
CA LEU A 383 5.87 -15.76 -3.93
C LEU A 383 5.39 -14.45 -4.59
N ARG A 384 5.62 -14.26 -5.89
CA ARG A 384 5.14 -13.09 -6.66
C ARG A 384 3.61 -12.91 -6.64
N LEU A 385 2.85 -13.98 -6.43
CA LEU A 385 1.39 -13.95 -6.37
C LEU A 385 0.86 -13.68 -4.95
N HIS A 386 1.75 -13.60 -3.95
CA HIS A 386 1.37 -13.30 -2.58
C HIS A 386 0.78 -11.89 -2.48
N SER A 387 -0.26 -11.71 -1.67
CA SER A 387 -0.97 -10.42 -1.56
C SER A 387 -0.11 -9.27 -1.05
N ALA A 388 1.07 -9.57 -0.51
CA ALA A 388 2.03 -8.58 -0.02
C ALA A 388 2.64 -7.74 -1.16
N PHE A 389 2.66 -8.25 -2.39
CA PHE A 389 3.27 -7.59 -3.54
C PHE A 389 2.27 -6.83 -4.41
N TRP A 390 0.97 -6.99 -4.19
CA TRP A 390 -0.05 -6.36 -5.03
C TRP A 390 -1.20 -5.70 -4.29
N ASP A 391 -1.44 -6.01 -3.01
CA ASP A 391 -2.48 -5.33 -2.23
C ASP A 391 -1.88 -4.17 -1.43
N GLU A 392 -1.79 -3.00 -2.06
CA GLU A 392 -1.25 -1.79 -1.43
C GLU A 392 -2.13 -1.26 -0.28
N ALA A 393 -3.40 -1.64 -0.28
CA ALA A 393 -4.35 -1.15 0.71
C ALA A 393 -4.38 -1.98 1.99
N GLN A 394 -3.79 -3.18 1.98
CA GLN A 394 -3.75 -4.04 3.15
C GLN A 394 -2.88 -3.41 4.25
N ARG A 395 -3.53 -2.98 5.34
CA ARG A 395 -2.86 -2.39 6.52
C ARG A 395 -2.58 -3.44 7.59
N LEU A 396 -3.33 -4.54 7.57
CA LEU A 396 -3.18 -5.61 8.53
C LEU A 396 -1.91 -6.41 8.25
N ARG A 397 -1.33 -6.97 9.32
CA ARG A 397 -0.17 -7.86 9.22
C ARG A 397 -0.59 -9.15 8.53
N LEU A 398 0.07 -9.49 7.43
CA LEU A 398 -0.18 -10.74 6.69
C LEU A 398 0.51 -11.91 7.41
N LEU A 399 -0.23 -12.62 8.25
CA LEU A 399 0.30 -13.74 9.02
C LEU A 399 0.83 -14.84 8.09
N GLY A 400 2.00 -15.39 8.40
CA GLY A 400 2.64 -16.46 7.62
C GLY A 400 3.52 -15.97 6.47
N LEU A 401 3.54 -14.66 6.18
CA LEU A 401 4.47 -14.07 5.23
C LEU A 401 5.93 -14.32 5.64
N GLU A 402 6.25 -14.24 6.95
CA GLU A 402 7.61 -14.52 7.42
C GLU A 402 8.05 -15.96 7.13
N ARG A 403 7.13 -16.93 7.24
CA ARG A 403 7.41 -18.34 6.96
C ARG A 403 7.64 -18.59 5.48
N HIS A 404 6.83 -17.96 4.61
CA HIS A 404 6.98 -18.08 3.16
C HIS A 404 8.28 -17.44 2.68
N LEU A 405 8.63 -16.28 3.22
CA LEU A 405 9.92 -15.63 2.92
C LEU A 405 11.09 -16.50 3.35
N LEU A 406 11.08 -17.06 4.57
CA LEU A 406 12.12 -17.96 5.06
C LEU A 406 12.29 -19.19 4.17
N LEU A 407 11.19 -19.84 3.75
CA LEU A 407 11.22 -20.99 2.84
C LEU A 407 11.89 -20.65 1.51
N VAL A 408 11.54 -19.49 0.93
CA VAL A 408 12.09 -19.07 -0.36
C VAL A 408 13.55 -18.64 -0.23
N LEU A 409 13.93 -18.00 0.88
CA LEU A 409 15.32 -17.61 1.14
C LEU A 409 16.26 -18.81 1.29
N THR A 410 15.82 -19.89 1.97
CA THR A 410 16.67 -21.07 2.18
C THR A 410 16.97 -21.81 0.90
N GLU A 411 16.01 -21.87 -0.01
CA GLU A 411 16.10 -22.67 -1.24
C GLU A 411 16.50 -21.83 -2.47
N GLN A 412 16.06 -20.57 -2.53
CA GLN A 412 16.24 -19.65 -3.65
C GLN A 412 16.64 -18.25 -3.14
N PRO A 413 17.89 -18.08 -2.65
CA PRO A 413 18.31 -16.88 -1.92
C PRO A 413 18.19 -15.61 -2.74
N ALA A 414 18.48 -15.65 -4.06
CA ALA A 414 18.37 -14.48 -4.93
C ALA A 414 16.94 -13.91 -4.99
N ILE A 415 15.92 -14.78 -5.05
CA ILE A 415 14.51 -14.33 -5.09
C ILE A 415 14.06 -13.88 -3.70
N GLY A 416 14.50 -14.56 -2.65
CA GLY A 416 14.21 -14.18 -1.27
C GLY A 416 14.75 -12.80 -0.91
N LEU A 417 15.99 -12.50 -1.30
CA LEU A 417 16.62 -11.20 -1.06
C LEU A 417 15.91 -10.06 -1.83
N ALA A 418 15.59 -10.27 -3.11
CA ALA A 418 14.83 -9.29 -3.88
C ALA A 418 13.43 -9.02 -3.28
N ALA A 419 12.78 -10.06 -2.73
CA ALA A 419 11.51 -9.91 -2.02
C ALA A 419 11.66 -9.09 -0.73
N MET A 420 12.72 -9.32 0.05
CA MET A 420 13.00 -8.57 1.27
C MET A 420 13.26 -7.09 0.99
N GLU A 421 14.06 -6.78 -0.03
CA GLU A 421 14.37 -5.40 -0.42
C GLU A 421 13.09 -4.64 -0.78
N TYR A 422 12.22 -5.22 -1.61
CA TYR A 422 10.93 -4.64 -1.95
C TYR A 422 10.02 -4.42 -0.72
N LEU A 423 9.92 -5.42 0.17
CA LEU A 423 9.05 -5.36 1.34
C LEU A 423 9.58 -4.47 2.48
N SER A 424 10.87 -4.14 2.47
CA SER A 424 11.52 -3.30 3.50
C SER A 424 10.97 -1.87 3.53
N ILE A 425 10.63 -1.33 2.36
CA ILE A 425 10.08 0.02 2.17
C ILE A 425 8.56 0.04 2.45
N GLY A 426 7.89 -1.11 2.31
CA GLY A 426 6.44 -1.24 2.35
C GLY A 426 5.82 -1.33 3.76
N ARG A 427 4.50 -1.50 3.79
CA ARG A 427 3.71 -1.68 5.03
C ARG A 427 4.00 -3.00 5.74
N GLN A 428 4.50 -3.99 5.01
CA GLN A 428 4.81 -5.34 5.52
C GLN A 428 6.28 -5.48 5.98
N ARG A 429 6.98 -4.37 6.24
CA ARG A 429 8.36 -4.35 6.77
C ARG A 429 8.57 -5.20 8.03
N TRP A 430 7.51 -5.40 8.82
CA TRP A 430 7.57 -6.24 10.02
C TRP A 430 7.93 -7.69 9.68
N ALA A 431 7.47 -8.24 8.55
CA ALA A 431 7.77 -9.61 8.15
C ALA A 431 9.25 -9.74 7.75
N VAL A 432 9.80 -8.74 7.06
CA VAL A 432 11.23 -8.67 6.73
C VAL A 432 12.07 -8.64 8.01
N GLN A 433 11.67 -7.83 9.00
CA GLN A 433 12.34 -7.78 10.30
C GLN A 433 12.30 -9.13 11.03
N GLN A 434 11.16 -9.83 11.03
CA GLN A 434 11.06 -11.19 11.62
C GLN A 434 12.00 -12.18 10.93
N VAL A 435 12.02 -12.16 9.59
CA VAL A 435 12.87 -13.02 8.78
C VAL A 435 14.36 -12.75 9.06
N GLN A 436 14.76 -11.48 9.16
CA GLN A 436 16.12 -11.08 9.51
C GLN A 436 16.52 -11.61 10.89
N ILE A 437 15.67 -11.42 11.91
CA ILE A 437 15.92 -11.93 13.28
C ILE A 437 16.10 -13.45 13.28
N GLU A 438 15.26 -14.19 12.54
CA GLU A 438 15.36 -15.65 12.48
C GLU A 438 16.60 -16.12 11.69
N LEU A 439 17.01 -15.40 10.64
CA LEU A 439 18.26 -15.69 9.93
C LEU A 439 19.48 -15.44 10.83
N ASP A 440 19.52 -14.33 11.54
CA ASP A 440 20.59 -14.01 12.49
C ASP A 440 20.64 -15.06 13.62
N ALA A 441 19.49 -15.47 14.15
CA ALA A 441 19.40 -16.54 15.14
C ALA A 441 19.96 -17.87 14.60
N ARG A 442 19.64 -18.25 13.36
CA ARG A 442 20.21 -19.47 12.73
C ARG A 442 21.71 -19.37 12.53
N GLN A 443 22.23 -18.20 12.14
CA GLN A 443 23.67 -18.00 12.00
C GLN A 443 24.40 -18.12 13.33
N LEU A 444 23.88 -17.49 14.39
CA LEU A 444 24.45 -17.59 15.74
C LEU A 444 24.37 -19.04 16.27
N ALA A 445 23.29 -19.76 15.98
CA ALA A 445 23.12 -21.15 16.37
C ALA A 445 24.10 -22.10 15.66
N ALA A 446 24.59 -21.76 14.46
CA ALA A 446 25.54 -22.56 13.71
C ALA A 446 27.02 -22.36 14.14
N CYS A 447 27.28 -21.51 15.14
CA CYS A 447 28.62 -21.28 15.65
C CYS A 447 29.06 -22.39 16.62
N ASP A 448 29.70 -23.43 16.09
CA ASP A 448 30.12 -24.61 16.86
C ASP A 448 31.55 -24.53 17.45
N SER A 449 32.30 -23.48 17.12
CA SER A 449 33.69 -23.30 17.56
C SER A 449 33.95 -21.90 18.11
N VAL A 450 34.98 -21.76 18.96
CA VAL A 450 35.36 -20.47 19.53
C VAL A 450 35.73 -19.46 18.45
N GLN A 451 36.37 -19.91 17.37
CA GLN A 451 36.70 -19.06 16.21
C GLN A 451 35.44 -18.63 15.45
N ALA A 452 34.45 -19.53 15.32
CA ALA A 452 33.16 -19.18 14.70
C ALA A 452 32.38 -18.16 15.53
N ILE A 453 32.41 -18.30 16.87
CA ILE A 453 31.83 -17.33 17.81
C ILE A 453 32.57 -15.99 17.70
N ALA A 454 33.91 -15.98 17.66
CA ALA A 454 34.71 -14.76 17.50
C ALA A 454 34.38 -14.02 16.20
N GLY A 455 34.18 -14.73 15.09
CA GLY A 455 33.83 -14.12 13.80
C GLY A 455 32.36 -13.71 13.63
N ALA A 456 31.47 -14.04 14.57
CA ALA A 456 30.03 -13.80 14.43
C ALA A 456 29.67 -12.30 14.36
N HIS A 457 30.42 -11.43 15.05
CA HIS A 457 30.20 -9.98 15.08
C HIS A 457 30.32 -9.30 13.71
N GLN A 458 31.09 -9.90 12.80
CA GLN A 458 31.30 -9.37 11.44
C GLN A 458 30.13 -9.72 10.50
N ARG A 459 29.32 -10.72 10.85
CA ARG A 459 28.26 -11.26 9.99
C ARG A 459 26.86 -10.81 10.43
N VAL A 460 26.65 -10.56 11.72
CA VAL A 460 25.36 -10.17 12.28
C VAL A 460 25.19 -8.65 12.29
N VAL A 461 24.27 -8.13 11.48
CA VAL A 461 23.97 -6.69 11.38
C VAL A 461 23.03 -6.27 12.51
N ALA A 462 23.57 -6.02 13.70
CA ALA A 462 22.76 -5.65 14.88
C ALA A 462 22.16 -4.22 14.83
N GLY A 463 22.54 -3.39 13.83
CA GLY A 463 22.28 -1.94 13.81
C GLY A 463 20.94 -1.48 13.20
N GLU A 464 20.29 -2.29 12.37
CA GLU A 464 19.14 -1.82 11.56
C GLU A 464 17.76 -2.26 12.10
N LEU A 465 17.73 -3.13 13.10
CA LEU A 465 16.50 -3.72 13.64
C LEU A 465 15.92 -2.88 14.79
N ALA A 466 14.64 -2.50 14.69
CA ALA A 466 13.90 -1.85 15.77
C ALA A 466 13.17 -2.89 16.64
N GLY A 467 13.40 -2.92 17.95
CA GLY A 467 12.65 -3.75 18.91
C GLY A 467 13.53 -4.50 19.93
N PRO A 468 12.92 -5.33 20.81
CA PRO A 468 13.62 -6.07 21.86
C PRO A 468 14.66 -7.07 21.31
N ALA A 469 14.38 -7.67 20.15
CA ALA A 469 15.33 -8.56 19.47
C ALA A 469 16.67 -7.86 19.12
N SER A 470 16.68 -6.54 18.88
CA SER A 470 17.92 -5.83 18.60
C SER A 470 18.78 -5.60 19.84
N ALA A 471 18.18 -5.57 21.03
CA ALA A 471 18.94 -5.56 22.29
C ALA A 471 19.66 -6.89 22.49
N LEU A 472 18.96 -8.01 22.23
CA LEU A 472 19.53 -9.36 22.27
C LEU A 472 20.64 -9.51 21.23
N LEU A 473 20.41 -9.17 19.97
CA LEU A 473 21.44 -9.25 18.93
C LEU A 473 22.67 -8.40 19.25
N ARG A 474 22.49 -7.19 19.80
CA ARG A 474 23.61 -6.37 20.29
C ARG A 474 24.39 -7.03 21.43
N SER A 475 23.71 -7.74 22.33
CA SER A 475 24.36 -8.45 23.42
C SER A 475 25.21 -9.63 22.93
N PHE A 476 24.70 -10.44 21.98
CA PHE A 476 25.47 -11.50 21.32
C PHE A 476 26.63 -10.93 20.49
N ASN A 477 26.41 -9.80 19.81
CA ASN A 477 27.46 -9.11 19.06
C ASN A 477 28.62 -8.67 19.97
N ARG A 478 28.32 -8.10 21.14
CA ARG A 478 29.33 -7.75 22.16
C ARG A 478 30.06 -8.98 22.69
N VAL A 479 29.36 -10.07 22.98
CA VAL A 479 29.99 -11.32 23.42
C VAL A 479 30.96 -11.84 22.35
N SER A 480 30.57 -11.81 21.08
CA SER A 480 31.43 -12.21 19.96
C SER A 480 32.70 -11.35 19.87
N GLN A 481 32.58 -10.02 20.02
CA GLN A 481 33.73 -9.10 20.07
C GLN A 481 34.65 -9.38 21.26
N ASP A 482 34.08 -9.66 22.44
CA ASP A 482 34.86 -10.00 23.63
C ASP A 482 35.61 -11.32 23.44
N VAL A 483 35.01 -12.33 22.77
CA VAL A 483 35.69 -13.59 22.43
C VAL A 483 36.83 -13.36 21.45
N ASP A 484 36.64 -12.52 20.43
CA ASP A 484 37.71 -12.19 19.47
C ASP A 484 38.89 -11.48 20.17
N ALA A 485 38.60 -10.49 21.03
CA ALA A 485 39.61 -9.83 21.85
C ALA A 485 40.34 -10.79 22.81
N ALA A 486 39.65 -11.81 23.33
CA ALA A 486 40.26 -12.84 24.17
C ALA A 486 41.19 -13.76 23.36
N LEU A 487 40.81 -14.15 22.14
CA LEU A 487 41.64 -14.97 21.26
C LEU A 487 42.91 -14.25 20.80
N GLN A 488 42.88 -12.92 20.67
CA GLN A 488 44.03 -12.11 20.29
C GLN A 488 45.08 -11.94 21.40
N GLN A 489 44.81 -12.38 22.64
CA GLN A 489 45.79 -12.33 23.74
C GLN A 489 47.01 -13.22 23.46
N GLU A 490 48.21 -12.71 23.75
CA GLU A 490 49.48 -13.41 23.49
C GLU A 490 49.75 -14.58 24.47
N SER A 491 49.40 -14.43 25.74
CA SER A 491 49.64 -15.47 26.75
C SER A 491 48.43 -16.41 26.93
N LEU A 492 48.70 -17.70 27.12
CA LEU A 492 47.68 -18.72 27.35
C LEU A 492 46.89 -18.45 28.64
N PHE A 493 47.59 -18.01 29.69
CA PHE A 493 46.98 -17.56 30.93
C PHE A 493 45.98 -16.41 30.73
N ASN A 494 46.36 -15.33 30.05
CA ASN A 494 45.46 -14.18 29.83
C ASN A 494 44.29 -14.55 28.90
N ARG A 495 44.53 -15.42 27.92
CA ARG A 495 43.48 -15.95 27.06
C ARG A 495 42.45 -16.73 27.87
N ARG A 496 42.89 -17.64 28.75
CA ARG A 496 42.01 -18.40 29.65
C ARG A 496 41.23 -17.48 30.58
N LEU A 497 41.90 -16.52 31.23
CA LEU A 497 41.26 -15.57 32.14
C LEU A 497 40.19 -14.75 31.43
N THR A 498 40.51 -14.18 30.26
CA THR A 498 39.57 -13.34 29.50
C THR A 498 38.39 -14.17 29.00
N LEU A 499 38.61 -15.37 28.47
CA LEU A 499 37.53 -16.27 28.05
C LEU A 499 36.62 -16.66 29.23
N SER A 500 37.16 -16.88 30.43
CA SER A 500 36.35 -17.18 31.63
C SER A 500 35.43 -16.00 32.01
N THR A 501 35.91 -14.76 31.87
CA THR A 501 35.06 -13.58 32.12
C THR A 501 33.93 -13.43 31.10
N VAL A 502 34.17 -13.83 29.85
CA VAL A 502 33.14 -13.84 28.80
C VAL A 502 32.12 -14.94 29.07
N GLU A 503 32.56 -16.12 29.51
CA GLU A 503 31.69 -17.22 29.95
C GLU A 503 30.75 -16.76 31.08
N ASP A 504 31.27 -16.04 32.08
CA ASP A 504 30.47 -15.46 33.17
C ASP A 504 29.44 -14.43 32.69
N ARG A 505 29.79 -13.62 31.69
CA ARG A 505 28.87 -12.65 31.07
C ARG A 505 27.76 -13.37 30.32
N LEU A 506 28.09 -14.43 29.57
CA LEU A 506 27.11 -15.25 28.87
C LEU A 506 26.19 -16.01 29.84
N ASN A 507 26.72 -16.46 30.99
CA ASN A 507 25.93 -17.04 32.08
C ASN A 507 24.93 -16.03 32.68
N ARG A 508 25.30 -14.75 32.82
CA ARG A 508 24.36 -13.69 33.23
C ARG A 508 23.25 -13.50 32.18
N LEU A 509 23.63 -13.37 30.91
CA LEU A 509 22.68 -13.25 29.81
C LEU A 509 21.70 -14.43 29.73
N LEU A 510 22.18 -15.66 29.94
CA LEU A 510 21.32 -16.85 29.98
C LEU A 510 20.29 -16.81 31.12
N ARG A 511 20.70 -16.32 32.31
CA ARG A 511 19.78 -16.14 33.45
C ARG A 511 18.75 -15.03 33.19
N GLU A 512 19.17 -13.94 32.57
CA GLU A 512 18.27 -12.87 32.13
C GLU A 512 17.24 -13.41 31.12
N LEU A 513 17.68 -14.16 30.10
CA LEU A 513 16.78 -14.79 29.14
C LEU A 513 15.79 -15.76 29.78
N THR A 514 16.23 -16.56 30.74
CA THR A 514 15.38 -17.56 31.42
C THR A 514 14.34 -16.91 32.33
N SER A 515 14.62 -15.70 32.85
CA SER A 515 13.70 -14.94 33.71
C SER A 515 12.85 -13.93 32.94
N SER A 516 13.24 -13.58 31.72
CA SER A 516 12.51 -12.66 30.85
C SER A 516 11.30 -13.33 30.21
N ASN A 517 10.19 -12.59 30.10
CA ASN A 517 8.99 -13.02 29.37
C ASN A 517 8.98 -12.48 27.93
N GLU A 518 10.16 -12.25 27.35
CA GLU A 518 10.27 -11.67 26.00
C GLU A 518 9.94 -12.70 24.91
N PRO A 519 9.25 -12.30 23.82
CA PRO A 519 8.81 -13.22 22.76
C PRO A 519 9.93 -14.00 22.06
N TYR A 520 11.16 -13.47 22.09
CA TYR A 520 12.33 -14.09 21.44
C TYR A 520 13.23 -14.83 22.43
N ALA A 521 12.99 -14.74 23.73
CA ALA A 521 13.86 -15.35 24.74
C ALA A 521 13.97 -16.86 24.54
N ASP A 522 12.86 -17.54 24.29
CA ASP A 522 12.80 -18.99 24.04
C ASP A 522 13.67 -19.41 22.84
N ARG A 523 13.81 -18.56 21.82
CA ARG A 523 14.60 -18.85 20.62
C ARG A 523 16.10 -18.66 20.86
N PHE A 524 16.50 -17.64 21.62
CA PHE A 524 17.91 -17.29 21.86
C PHE A 524 18.52 -18.02 23.07
N GLN A 525 17.71 -18.54 23.99
CA GLN A 525 18.15 -19.31 25.15
C GLN A 525 19.01 -20.55 24.78
N PRO A 526 18.60 -21.44 23.85
CA PRO A 526 19.45 -22.58 23.46
C PRO A 526 20.75 -22.14 22.78
N ILE A 527 20.75 -21.00 22.08
CA ILE A 527 21.94 -20.45 21.43
C ILE A 527 22.97 -20.00 22.48
N ALA A 528 22.53 -19.22 23.48
CA ALA A 528 23.39 -18.81 24.59
C ALA A 528 23.94 -20.01 25.38
N ALA A 529 23.12 -21.04 25.59
CA ALA A 529 23.55 -22.28 26.23
C ALA A 529 24.61 -23.03 25.41
N GLY A 530 24.42 -23.12 24.09
CA GLY A 530 25.37 -23.72 23.15
C GLY A 530 26.72 -22.99 23.15
N TRP A 531 26.70 -21.67 23.02
CA TRP A 531 27.92 -20.85 23.08
C TRP A 531 28.67 -21.00 24.40
N ARG A 532 27.94 -21.07 25.52
CA ARG A 532 28.55 -21.31 26.83
C ARG A 532 29.24 -22.66 26.87
N HIS A 533 28.61 -23.71 26.33
CA HIS A 533 29.21 -25.03 26.30
C HIS A 533 30.51 -25.05 25.47
N VAL A 534 30.51 -24.39 24.31
CA VAL A 534 31.70 -24.24 23.45
C VAL A 534 32.81 -23.47 24.17
N LEU A 535 32.49 -22.36 24.85
CA LEU A 535 33.47 -21.59 25.61
C LEU A 535 34.03 -22.36 26.81
N ALA A 536 33.18 -23.08 27.55
CA ALA A 536 33.59 -23.90 28.70
C ALA A 536 34.53 -25.04 28.28
N GLN A 537 34.26 -25.70 27.14
CA GLN A 537 35.17 -26.71 26.60
C GLN A 537 36.53 -26.11 26.22
N ALA A 538 36.53 -24.90 25.66
CA ALA A 538 37.77 -24.24 25.26
C ALA A 538 38.59 -23.73 26.45
N THR A 539 37.95 -23.18 27.48
CA THR A 539 38.62 -22.78 28.73
C THR A 539 39.22 -23.99 29.45
N GLN A 540 38.54 -25.14 29.43
CA GLN A 540 39.08 -26.39 29.98
C GLN A 540 40.29 -26.92 29.18
N ARG A 541 40.23 -26.95 27.84
CA ARG A 541 41.38 -27.35 27.00
C ARG A 541 42.59 -26.45 27.23
N LEU A 542 42.39 -25.14 27.34
CA LEU A 542 43.47 -24.21 27.67
C LEU A 542 44.04 -24.48 29.07
N ALA A 543 43.21 -24.86 30.05
CA ALA A 543 43.67 -25.23 31.38
C ALA A 543 44.60 -26.46 31.33
N GLU A 544 44.18 -27.52 30.63
CA GLU A 544 44.97 -28.74 30.43
C GLU A 544 46.29 -28.46 29.71
N GLU A 545 46.29 -27.62 28.67
CA GLU A 545 47.52 -27.21 27.96
C GLU A 545 48.47 -26.39 28.84
N THR A 546 47.93 -25.53 29.72
CA THR A 546 48.73 -24.72 30.65
C THR A 546 49.39 -25.61 31.71
N GLU A 547 48.65 -26.60 32.24
CA GLU A 547 49.16 -27.58 33.20
C GLU A 547 50.24 -28.47 32.59
N LEU A 548 50.05 -28.94 31.35
CA LEU A 548 51.06 -29.72 30.62
C LEU A 548 52.35 -28.94 30.37
N ARG A 549 52.24 -27.63 30.11
CA ARG A 549 53.40 -26.76 29.87
C ARG A 549 54.12 -26.29 31.13
N GLN A 550 53.59 -26.61 32.32
CA GLN A 550 54.10 -26.12 33.61
C GLN A 550 54.34 -24.60 33.58
N GLU A 551 53.43 -23.86 32.94
CA GLU A 551 53.55 -22.40 32.88
C GLU A 551 53.36 -21.87 34.30
N ILE A 552 54.42 -21.27 34.86
CA ILE A 552 54.39 -20.76 36.24
C ILE A 552 53.36 -19.64 36.30
N ASP A 553 52.33 -19.81 37.13
CA ASP A 553 51.35 -18.77 37.41
C ASP A 553 52.07 -17.49 37.83
N SER A 554 51.95 -16.44 37.01
CA SER A 554 52.55 -15.15 37.35
C SER A 554 51.86 -14.64 38.62
N PRO A 555 52.56 -14.45 39.75
CA PRO A 555 51.97 -13.95 40.99
C PRO A 555 51.47 -12.50 40.85
N TYR A 556 51.77 -11.86 39.72
CA TYR A 556 51.32 -10.53 39.35
C TYR A 556 50.09 -10.62 38.45
N ILE A 557 48.92 -10.73 39.09
CA ILE A 557 47.62 -10.53 38.43
C ILE A 557 47.48 -9.04 38.10
N ILE A 558 47.80 -8.66 36.87
CA ILE A 558 47.43 -7.38 36.29
C ILE A 558 45.94 -7.45 35.95
N GLY A 559 45.12 -6.60 36.58
CA GLY A 559 43.73 -6.45 36.18
C GLY A 559 43.63 -5.98 34.73
N VAL A 560 42.53 -6.31 34.04
CA VAL A 560 42.29 -5.86 32.66
C VAL A 560 42.40 -4.33 32.64
N PRO A 561 43.35 -3.75 31.87
CA PRO A 561 43.45 -2.30 31.77
C PRO A 561 42.16 -1.76 31.17
N LEU A 562 41.65 -0.65 31.73
CA LEU A 562 40.44 0.01 31.22
C LEU A 562 40.65 0.36 29.74
N THR A 563 39.87 -0.25 28.86
CA THR A 563 39.79 0.07 27.43
C THR A 563 38.84 1.25 27.21
N GLU A 564 39.04 2.03 26.15
CA GLU A 564 38.26 3.25 25.81
C GLU A 564 36.72 3.06 25.84
N ALA A 565 36.22 1.85 25.58
CA ALA A 565 34.78 1.53 25.63
C ALA A 565 34.12 1.72 27.02
N GLN A 566 34.93 1.95 28.07
CA GLN A 566 34.46 2.28 29.40
C GLN A 566 34.76 3.77 29.68
N GLU A 567 33.74 4.62 29.63
CA GLU A 567 33.77 6.09 29.86
C GLU A 567 34.25 6.52 31.27
N ILE A 568 34.93 5.64 32.01
CA ILE A 568 35.36 5.81 33.40
C ILE A 568 36.79 6.37 33.47
N PHE A 569 37.54 6.39 32.36
CA PHE A 569 38.91 6.93 32.35
C PHE A 569 38.91 8.47 32.26
N ILE A 570 39.14 9.13 33.38
CA ILE A 570 39.36 10.57 33.44
C ILE A 570 40.81 10.86 33.01
N GLY A 571 40.98 11.46 31.83
CA GLY A 571 42.28 11.70 31.21
C GLY A 571 43.20 12.63 32.00
N ARG A 572 44.49 12.31 32.07
CA ARG A 572 45.58 13.16 32.58
C ARG A 572 46.43 13.65 31.40
N THR A 573 45.88 14.58 30.64
CA THR A 573 46.42 15.07 29.36
C THR A 573 47.82 15.69 29.50
N ASP A 574 48.09 16.29 30.66
CA ASP A 574 49.39 16.88 31.03
C ASP A 574 50.50 15.81 31.13
N ILE A 575 50.22 14.69 31.79
CA ILE A 575 51.18 13.60 31.96
C ILE A 575 51.38 12.84 30.64
N SER A 576 50.29 12.58 29.90
CA SER A 576 50.35 11.90 28.61
C SER A 576 51.17 12.69 27.59
N SER A 577 50.90 13.98 27.43
CA SER A 577 51.66 14.86 26.52
C SER A 577 53.13 14.96 26.90
N ARG A 578 53.44 14.98 28.21
CA ARG A 578 54.84 14.99 28.68
C ARG A 578 55.57 13.69 28.36
N ILE A 579 54.92 12.55 28.54
CA ILE A 579 55.49 11.24 28.18
C ILE A 579 55.71 11.16 26.66
N GLU A 580 54.75 11.61 25.86
CA GLU A 580 54.88 11.64 24.40
C GLU A 580 56.06 12.52 23.94
N GLN A 581 56.23 13.71 24.52
CA GLN A 581 57.39 14.55 24.24
C GLN A 581 58.71 13.85 24.55
N LEU A 582 58.78 13.13 25.68
CA LEU A 582 59.98 12.42 26.10
C LEU A 582 60.25 11.18 25.22
N LEU A 583 59.21 10.54 24.68
CA LEU A 583 59.34 9.44 23.73
C LEU A 583 59.74 9.90 22.33
N LEU A 584 59.33 11.10 21.92
CA LEU A 584 59.71 11.73 20.65
C LEU A 584 61.12 12.33 20.66
N ASP A 585 61.69 12.58 21.85
CA ASP A 585 63.07 13.03 22.00
C ASP A 585 64.05 11.95 21.47
N ARG A 586 65.03 12.36 20.66
CA ARG A 586 66.05 11.47 20.10
C ARG A 586 66.85 10.72 21.16
N ARG A 587 66.91 11.24 22.39
CA ARG A 587 67.64 10.63 23.51
C ARG A 587 66.89 9.49 24.19
N ARG A 588 65.57 9.34 23.98
CA ARG A 588 64.69 8.30 24.56
C ARG A 588 65.06 7.93 26.01
N PRO A 589 65.00 8.89 26.95
CA PRO A 589 65.41 8.65 28.33
C PRO A 589 64.53 7.57 28.97
N PRO A 590 65.08 6.72 29.86
CA PRO A 590 64.27 5.77 30.61
C PRO A 590 63.23 6.51 31.47
N LEU A 591 61.97 6.11 31.37
CA LEU A 591 60.85 6.74 32.06
C LEU A 591 60.44 5.92 33.28
N LEU A 592 60.44 6.54 34.46
CA LEU A 592 59.92 5.96 35.70
C LEU A 592 58.57 6.58 36.05
N LEU A 593 57.50 5.81 35.90
CA LEU A 593 56.16 6.20 36.32
C LEU A 593 55.87 5.67 37.71
N TYR A 594 55.93 6.56 38.70
CA TYR A 594 55.68 6.23 40.10
C TYR A 594 54.32 6.76 40.57
N GLY A 595 53.78 6.14 41.63
CA GLY A 595 52.49 6.52 42.22
C GLY A 595 51.88 5.37 43.00
N GLN A 596 50.81 5.62 43.74
CA GLN A 596 50.12 4.61 44.56
C GLN A 596 49.49 3.47 43.73
N ARG A 597 49.11 2.37 44.38
CA ARG A 597 48.39 1.25 43.74
C ARG A 597 47.02 1.74 43.26
N ARG A 598 46.57 1.29 42.07
CA ARG A 598 45.27 1.65 41.45
C ARG A 598 45.09 3.09 40.95
N VAL A 599 46.15 3.89 40.84
CA VAL A 599 46.09 5.26 40.28
C VAL A 599 46.11 5.33 38.74
N GLY A 600 45.87 4.21 38.05
CA GLY A 600 45.73 4.19 36.59
C GLY A 600 47.03 4.30 35.77
N LYS A 601 48.23 4.06 36.36
CA LYS A 601 49.52 4.16 35.66
C LYS A 601 49.59 3.27 34.40
N THR A 602 49.15 2.02 34.52
CA THR A 602 49.13 1.06 33.41
C THR A 602 48.08 1.44 32.36
N SER A 603 46.90 1.89 32.79
CA SER A 603 45.86 2.39 31.87
C SER A 603 46.30 3.65 31.12
N LEU A 604 47.04 4.54 31.78
CA LEU A 604 47.60 5.75 31.17
C LEU A 604 48.62 5.38 30.08
N LEU A 605 49.51 4.43 30.33
CA LEU A 605 50.46 3.93 29.33
C LEU A 605 49.77 3.29 28.12
N ASN A 606 48.71 2.51 28.36
CA ASN A 606 47.97 1.81 27.31
C ASN A 606 47.22 2.78 26.36
N ASN A 607 46.94 4.00 26.84
CA ASN A 607 46.21 5.04 26.09
C ASN A 607 47.14 6.14 25.52
N LEU A 608 48.47 5.97 25.57
CA LEU A 608 49.42 6.94 24.99
C LEU A 608 49.34 6.95 23.45
N GLY A 609 49.37 8.14 22.84
CA GLY A 609 49.41 8.32 21.37
C GLY A 609 48.06 8.38 20.66
N ARG A 610 46.92 8.19 21.34
CA ARG A 610 45.59 8.22 20.71
C ARG A 610 44.73 9.45 21.00
N GLN A 611 45.10 10.29 21.98
CA GLN A 611 44.41 11.56 22.30
C GLN A 611 44.60 12.67 21.25
N ARG A 612 45.17 12.38 20.08
CA ARG A 612 45.43 13.35 19.00
C ARG A 612 44.25 13.57 18.05
N PHE A 613 43.12 12.90 18.22
CA PHE A 613 42.00 12.93 17.27
C PHE A 613 40.68 13.49 17.82
N GLU A 614 40.67 14.08 19.02
CA GLU A 614 39.52 14.82 19.56
C GLU A 614 39.89 16.27 19.91
N GLU A 615 40.41 17.00 18.92
CA GLU A 615 40.23 18.46 18.81
C GLU A 615 39.77 18.83 17.40
#